data_AF-A0A966SMD7-F1
#
_entry.id   AF-A0A966SMD7-F1
#
_cell.length_a   1.000
_cell.length_b   1.000
_cell.length_c   1.000
_cell.angle_alpha   90.00
_cell.angle_beta   90.00
_cell.angle_gamma   90.00
#
_symmetry.space_group_name_H-M   'P 1'
#
loop_
_entity.id
_entity.type
_entity.pdbx_description
1 polymer ?
#
loop_
_entity_poly.entity_id
_entity_poly.type
_entity_poly.pdbx_seq_one_letter_code
_entity_poly.pdbx_strand_id
1 'polypeptide(L)' 'DWFSVAVCSDGSYGIEKGLMFSYPIRTDGKKWEIVQGLPVGEFSRAKITATENELKEEKALVADLLPKA' A
#
# COMPACT_ATOMS: atom_id res chain seq x y z
N ASP A 1 7.04 18.08 3.51
CA ASP A 1 7.34 16.84 4.24
C ASP A 1 6.51 15.67 3.76
N TRP A 2 7.02 14.45 3.93
CA TRP A 2 6.31 13.20 3.66
C TRP A 2 6.21 12.37 4.94
N PHE A 3 5.12 11.61 5.04
CA PHE A 3 4.86 10.72 6.16
C PHE A 3 4.54 9.32 5.66
N SER A 4 4.95 8.30 6.40
CA SER A 4 4.59 6.92 6.09
C SER A 4 3.22 6.61 6.70
N VAL A 5 2.24 6.30 5.86
CA VAL A 5 0.88 5.98 6.31
C VAL A 5 0.33 4.78 5.54
N ALA A 6 -0.25 3.83 6.27
CA ALA A 6 -1.00 2.72 5.69
C ALA A 6 -2.35 3.22 5.18
N VAL A 7 -2.56 3.12 3.87
CA VAL A 7 -3.81 3.51 3.20
C VAL A 7 -4.28 2.39 2.27
N CYS A 8 -5.56 2.44 1.90
CA CYS A 8 -6.11 1.51 0.93
C CYS A 8 -5.48 1.80 -0.44
N SER A 9 -4.75 0.82 -0.96
CA SER A 9 -4.00 0.95 -2.21
C SER A 9 -4.90 1.30 -3.38
N ASP A 10 -4.51 2.33 -4.13
CA ASP A 10 -5.16 2.74 -5.39
C ASP A 10 -4.47 2.14 -6.63
N GLY A 11 -3.45 1.28 -6.44
CA GLY A 11 -2.62 0.73 -7.51
C GLY A 11 -1.26 1.41 -7.67
N SER A 12 -1.00 2.48 -6.90
CA SER A 12 0.27 3.20 -6.90
C SER A 12 1.44 2.25 -6.74
N TYR A 13 2.49 2.47 -7.52
CA TYR A 13 3.71 1.64 -7.53
C TYR A 13 3.51 0.16 -7.88
N GLY A 14 2.36 -0.23 -8.46
CA GLY A 14 2.08 -1.59 -8.90
C GLY A 14 1.54 -2.51 -7.81
N ILE A 15 1.17 -1.96 -6.65
CA ILE A 15 0.60 -2.73 -5.52
C ILE A 15 -0.86 -3.04 -5.80
N GLU A 16 -1.34 -4.22 -5.40
CA GLU A 16 -2.74 -4.62 -5.56
C GLU A 16 -3.72 -3.58 -5.00
N LYS A 17 -4.72 -3.20 -5.81
CA LYS A 17 -5.79 -2.28 -5.40
C LYS A 17 -6.63 -2.87 -4.28
N GLY A 18 -6.98 -2.05 -3.30
CA GLY A 18 -7.77 -2.50 -2.16
C GLY A 18 -6.98 -3.19 -1.06
N LEU A 19 -5.66 -3.37 -1.22
CA LEU A 19 -4.77 -3.84 -0.16
C LEU A 19 -4.40 -2.66 0.75
N MET A 20 -4.48 -2.81 2.07
CA MET A 20 -3.94 -1.82 2.99
C MET A 20 -2.42 -1.89 2.94
N PHE A 21 -1.77 -0.81 2.47
CA PHE A 21 -0.32 -0.78 2.26
C PHE A 21 0.25 0.59 2.67
N SER A 22 1.47 0.60 3.19
CA SER A 22 2.13 1.85 3.65
C SER A 22 2.82 2.57 2.50
N TYR A 23 2.49 3.86 2.33
CA TYR A 23 3.05 4.71 1.29
C TYR A 23 3.65 5.99 1.88
N PRO A 24 4.61 6.62 1.17
CA PRO A 24 4.93 8.02 1.41
C PRO A 24 3.75 8.88 0.97
N ILE A 25 3.13 9.59 1.90
CA ILE A 25 2.06 10.54 1.62
C ILE A 25 2.50 11.97 1.90
N ARG A 26 1.85 12.93 1.25
CA ARG A 26 1.94 14.36 1.56
C ARG A 26 0.55 14.87 1.94
N THR A 27 0.49 15.82 2.87
CA THR A 27 -0.77 16.44 3.31
C THR A 27 -0.59 17.94 3.52
N ASP A 28 -1.64 18.71 3.24
CA ASP A 28 -1.74 20.14 3.56
C ASP A 28 -2.62 20.40 4.80
N GLY A 29 -3.00 19.34 5.53
CA GLY A 29 -3.90 19.40 6.68
C GLY A 29 -5.38 19.36 6.33
N LYS A 30 -5.75 19.42 5.04
CA LYS A 30 -7.13 19.27 4.56
C LYS A 30 -7.29 18.06 3.63
N LYS A 31 -6.28 17.81 2.80
CA LYS A 31 -6.22 16.71 1.85
C LYS A 31 -4.86 16.04 1.95
N TRP A 32 -4.84 14.76 1.63
CA TRP A 32 -3.63 13.98 1.53
C TRP A 32 -3.57 13.30 0.17
N GLU A 33 -2.35 12.99 -0.26
CA GLU A 33 -2.06 12.32 -1.52
C GLU A 33 -0.88 11.36 -1.35
N ILE A 34 -0.93 10.22 -2.05
CA ILE A 34 0.26 9.37 -2.21
C ILE A 34 1.25 10.14 -3.09
N VAL A 35 2.48 10.28 -2.63
CA VAL A 35 3.55 10.90 -3.41
C VAL A 35 3.81 10.03 -4.63
N GLN A 36 3.83 10.63 -5.83
CA GLN A 36 4.01 9.92 -7.10
C GLN A 36 5.39 10.19 -7.70
N GLY A 37 5.79 9.36 -8.66
CA GLY A 37 7.01 9.58 -9.47
C GLY A 37 8.33 9.28 -8.76
N LEU A 38 8.29 8.60 -7.61
CA LEU A 38 9.52 8.19 -6.91
C LEU A 38 10.20 7.03 -7.65
N PRO A 39 11.53 7.08 -7.83
CA PRO A 39 12.27 5.98 -8.41
C PRO A 39 12.25 4.79 -7.46
N VAL A 40 11.78 3.64 -7.95
CA VAL A 40 11.80 2.37 -7.20
C VAL A 40 12.79 1.44 -7.90
N GLY A 41 14.01 1.38 -7.37
CA GLY A 41 15.04 0.46 -7.85
C GLY A 41 14.75 -1.00 -7.50
N GLU A 42 15.55 -1.92 -8.03
CA GLU A 42 15.34 -3.37 -7.87
C GLU A 42 15.30 -3.83 -6.41
N PHE A 43 16.21 -3.30 -5.57
CA PHE A 43 16.23 -3.64 -4.14
C PHE A 43 14.94 -3.22 -3.42
N SER A 44 14.50 -1.98 -3.63
CA SER A 44 13.25 -1.47 -3.05
C SER A 44 12.06 -2.25 -3.57
N ARG A 45 12.04 -2.57 -4.88
CA ARG A 45 10.98 -3.38 -5.49
C ARG A 45 10.88 -4.75 -4.85
N ALA A 46 12.00 -5.45 -4.66
CA ALA A 46 12.02 -6.77 -4.03
C ALA A 46 11.44 -6.74 -2.61
N LYS A 47 11.80 -5.72 -1.82
CA LYS A 47 11.24 -5.54 -0.46
C LYS A 47 9.75 -5.21 -0.48
N ILE A 48 9.33 -4.32 -1.36
CA ILE A 48 7.92 -3.96 -1.55
C ILE A 48 7.09 -5.20 -1.92
N THR A 49 7.56 -6.01 -2.88
CA THR A 49 6.88 -7.24 -3.31
C THR A 49 6.81 -8.28 -2.18
N ALA A 50 7.86 -8.42 -1.36
CA ALA A 50 7.82 -9.31 -0.21
C ALA A 50 6.72 -8.90 0.79
N THR A 51 6.66 -7.62 1.16
CA THR A 51 5.61 -7.09 2.05
C THR A 51 4.21 -7.18 1.43
N GLU A 52 4.08 -6.92 0.13
CA GLU A 52 2.81 -7.07 -0.56
C GLU A 52 2.30 -8.52 -0.50
N ASN A 53 3.17 -9.51 -0.69
CA ASN A 53 2.79 -10.91 -0.60
C ASN A 53 2.36 -11.30 0.81
N GLU A 54 3.12 -10.89 1.85
CA GLU A 54 2.74 -11.12 3.25
C GLU A 54 1.34 -10.56 3.56
N LEU A 55 1.05 -9.32 3.14
CA LEU A 55 -0.27 -8.70 3.36
C LEU A 55 -1.40 -9.40 2.60
N LYS A 56 -1.12 -9.98 1.43
CA LYS A 56 -2.12 -10.78 0.68
C LYS A 56 -2.43 -12.08 1.40
N GLU A 57 -1.42 -12.74 1.96
CA GLU A 57 -1.60 -13.94 2.77
C GLU A 57 -2.42 -13.64 4.03
N GLU A 58 -2.12 -12.55 4.73
CA GLU A 58 -2.90 -12.09 5.89
C GLU A 58 -4.36 -11.78 5.51
N LYS A 59 -4.58 -11.07 4.39
CA LYS A 59 -5.92 -10.77 3.87
C LYS A 59 -6.69 -12.05 3.55
N ALA A 60 -6.04 -13.06 2.96
CA ALA A 60 -6.66 -14.35 2.67
C ALA A 60 -7.02 -15.10 3.96
N LEU A 61 -6.14 -15.06 4.97
CA LEU A 61 -6.37 -15.71 6.26
C LEU A 61 -7.61 -15.16 6.98
N VAL A 62 -7.86 -13.85 6.88
CA VAL A 62 -9.03 -13.20 7.53
C VAL A 62 -10.25 -13.08 6.63
N ALA A 63 -10.21 -13.64 5.42
CA ALA A 63 -11.27 -13.47 4.41
C ALA A 63 -12.64 -13.92 4.93
N ASP A 64 -12.70 -14.98 5.75
CA ASP A 64 -13.93 -15.51 6.33
C ASP A 64 -14.56 -14.59 7.40
N LEU A 65 -13.82 -13.58 7.90
CA LEU A 65 -14.33 -12.58 8.83
C LEU A 65 -15.02 -11.40 8.11
N LEU A 66 -14.90 -11.33 6.78
CA LEU A 66 -15.52 -10.26 5.99
C LEU A 66 -16.96 -10.63 5.62
N PRO A 67 -17.86 -9.63 5.48
CA PRO A 67 -19.20 -9.87 4.96
C PRO A 67 -19.14 -10.59 3.61
N LYS A 68 -19.88 -11.69 3.48
CA LYS A 68 -20.05 -12.37 2.19
C LYS A 68 -20.92 -11.48 1.30
N ALA A 69 -20.45 -11.25 0.07
CA ALA A 69 -21.19 -10.54 -0.97
C ALA A 69 -22.44 -11.33 -1.41
#